data_AF-A0A7C5NGB3-F1
#
_entry.id   AF-A0A7C5NGB3-F1
#
_cell.length_a   1.000
_cell.length_b   1.000
_cell.length_c   1.000
_cell.angle_alpha   90.00
_cell.angle_beta   90.00
_cell.angle_gamma   90.00
#
_symmetry.space_group_name_H-M   'P 1'
#
loop_
_entity.id
_entity.type
_entity.pdbx_description
1 polymer ?
#
loop_
_entity_poly.entity_id
_entity_poly.type
_entity_poly.pdbx_seq_one_letter_code
_entity_poly.pdbx_strand_id
1 'polypeptide(L)' 'VCFMIGGVPFNLAKEVRKDKERYTVLKDPEDYNVEGAKIKAGLNIYKAIKDATGCDEYVFDWDANFTIGFLLGLK' A
#
# COMPACT_ATOMS: atom_id res chain seq x y z
N VAL A 1 -6.98 -8.14 6.46
CA VAL A 1 -5.68 -7.90 5.79
C VAL A 1 -5.92 -7.66 4.31
N CYS A 2 -5.53 -6.50 3.79
CA CYS A 2 -5.64 -6.13 2.39
C CYS A 2 -4.25 -6.08 1.75
N PHE A 3 -4.03 -6.81 0.66
CA PHE A 3 -2.74 -6.75 -0.04
C PHE A 3 -2.76 -5.63 -1.08
N MET A 4 -1.77 -4.75 -1.02
CA MET A 4 -1.56 -3.65 -1.94
C MET A 4 -0.40 -4.02 -2.87
N ILE A 5 -0.60 -3.90 -4.19
CA ILE A 5 0.39 -4.35 -5.17
C ILE A 5 0.65 -3.25 -6.20
N GLY A 6 1.93 -3.04 -6.51
CA GLY A 6 2.38 -2.10 -7.54
C GLY A 6 2.09 -0.62 -7.23
N GLY A 7 2.33 0.24 -8.23
CA GLY A 7 1.93 1.65 -8.19
C GLY A 7 2.51 2.49 -7.04
N VAL A 8 1.67 3.34 -6.44
CA VAL A 8 2.04 4.20 -5.29
C VAL A 8 2.34 3.39 -4.02
N PRO A 9 1.61 2.30 -3.69
CA PRO A 9 1.99 1.42 -2.58
C PRO A 9 3.45 0.96 -2.59
N PHE A 10 4.07 0.74 -3.76
CA PHE A 10 5.51 0.43 -3.85
C PHE A 10 6.39 1.55 -3.27
N ASN A 11 6.06 2.81 -3.58
CA ASN A 11 6.80 3.96 -3.06
C ASN A 11 6.61 4.10 -1.54
N LEU A 12 5.37 3.92 -1.07
CA LEU A 12 5.04 3.98 0.36
C LEU A 12 5.71 2.85 1.16
N ALA A 13 5.73 1.64 0.59
CA ALA A 13 6.40 0.49 1.18
C ALA A 13 7.90 0.71 1.26
N LYS A 14 8.52 1.30 0.23
CA LYS A 14 9.96 1.58 0.19
C LYS A 14 10.42 2.51 1.32
N GLU A 15 9.56 3.44 1.75
CA GLU A 15 9.88 4.39 2.83
C GLU A 15 9.94 3.72 4.21
N VAL A 16 9.21 2.62 4.38
CA VAL A 16 9.10 1.90 5.67
C VAL A 16 9.80 0.54 5.65
N ARG A 17 10.28 0.11 4.47
CA ARG A 17 11.02 -1.14 4.29
C ARG A 17 12.31 -1.10 5.10
N LYS A 18 12.54 -2.10 5.93
CA LYS A 18 13.74 -2.16 6.78
C LYS A 18 14.85 -2.98 6.13
N ASP A 19 14.49 -4.09 5.48
CA ASP A 19 15.43 -5.06 4.93
C ASP A 19 14.95 -5.57 3.56
N LYS A 20 15.21 -6.85 3.25
CA LYS A 20 14.71 -7.55 2.05
C LYS A 20 13.52 -8.44 2.39
N GLU A 21 12.59 -7.96 3.19
CA GLU A 21 11.36 -8.69 3.50
C GLU A 21 10.44 -8.79 2.28
N ARG A 22 9.67 -9.88 2.21
CA ARG A 22 8.65 -10.10 1.16
C ARG A 22 7.39 -9.28 1.41
N TYR A 23 7.01 -9.10 2.67
CA TYR A 23 5.80 -8.37 3.06
C TYR A 23 6.15 -7.17 3.92
N THR A 24 5.63 -6.00 3.57
CA THR A 24 5.80 -4.78 4.34
C THR A 24 4.43 -4.23 4.73
N VAL A 25 4.18 -4.06 6.03
CA VAL A 25 2.96 -3.42 6.52
C VAL A 25 3.08 -1.92 6.27
N LEU A 26 2.10 -1.36 5.58
CA LEU A 26 2.01 0.07 5.31
C LEU A 26 1.52 0.81 6.57
N LYS A 27 1.97 2.05 6.74
CA LYS A 27 1.45 2.94 7.78
C LYS A 27 0.03 3.40 7.44
N ASP A 28 -0.58 4.13 8.37
CA ASP A 28 -1.81 4.86 8.09
C ASP A 28 -1.59 5.80 6.89
N PRO A 29 -2.56 5.92 5.96
CA PRO A 29 -2.50 6.92 4.90
C PRO A 29 -2.15 8.34 5.40
N GLU A 30 -2.58 8.70 6.61
CA GLU A 30 -2.35 10.02 7.20
C GLU A 30 -0.93 10.23 7.75
N ASP A 31 -0.19 9.15 8.01
CA ASP A 31 1.20 9.19 8.52
C ASP A 31 2.24 9.41 7.42
N TYR A 32 1.82 9.42 6.15
CA TYR A 32 2.70 9.61 5.00
C TYR A 32 2.75 11.08 4.57
N ASN A 33 3.89 11.73 4.83
CA ASN A 33 4.18 13.06 4.30
C ASN A 33 4.94 12.95 2.98
N VAL A 34 4.20 13.03 1.87
CA VAL A 34 4.75 12.86 0.52
C VAL A 34 4.48 14.07 -0.38
N GLU A 35 5.48 14.38 -1.21
CA GLU A 35 5.40 15.46 -2.19
C GLU A 35 5.08 14.92 -3.60
N GLY A 36 4.49 15.78 -4.42
CA GLY A 36 4.15 15.47 -5.82
C GLY A 36 2.73 14.94 -6.04
N ALA A 37 2.11 15.37 -7.13
CA ALA A 37 0.70 15.09 -7.44
C ALA A 37 0.39 13.59 -7.57
N LYS A 38 1.34 12.80 -8.11
CA LYS A 38 1.16 11.36 -8.30
C LYS A 38 1.04 10.59 -6.98
N ILE A 39 1.90 10.88 -6.00
CA ILE A 39 1.88 10.18 -4.72
C ILE A 39 0.66 10.63 -3.90
N LYS A 40 0.32 11.93 -3.93
CA LYS A 40 -0.92 12.44 -3.32
C LYS A 40 -2.18 11.75 -3.87
N ALA A 41 -2.27 11.57 -5.19
CA ALA A 41 -3.39 10.84 -5.79
C ALA A 41 -3.44 9.38 -5.33
N GLY A 42 -2.29 8.71 -5.22
CA GLY A 42 -2.23 7.36 -4.69
C GLY A 42 -2.59 7.26 -3.20
N LEU A 43 -2.22 8.23 -2.38
CA LEU A 43 -2.67 8.32 -0.98
C LEU A 43 -4.18 8.50 -0.88
N ASN A 44 -4.80 9.31 -1.74
CA ASN A 44 -6.25 9.44 -1.78
C ASN A 44 -6.94 8.10 -2.10
N ILE A 45 -6.39 7.34 -3.05
CA ILE A 45 -6.90 6.00 -3.37
C ILE A 45 -6.70 5.05 -2.18
N TYR A 46 -5.53 5.07 -1.54
CA TYR A 46 -5.26 4.23 -0.37
C TYR A 46 -6.22 4.56 0.78
N LYS A 47 -6.45 5.86 1.06
CA LYS A 47 -7.45 6.32 2.03
C LYS A 47 -8.85 5.83 1.69
N ALA A 48 -9.29 5.97 0.44
CA ALA A 48 -10.60 5.50 0.00
C ALA A 48 -10.76 3.98 0.13
N ILE A 49 -9.72 3.20 -0.20
CA ILE A 49 -9.71 1.74 0.01
C ILE A 49 -9.82 1.43 1.50
N LYS A 50 -9.09 2.17 2.35
CA LYS A 50 -9.14 1.97 3.80
C LYS A 50 -10.55 2.21 4.36
N ASP A 51 -11.13 3.35 4.01
CA ASP A 51 -12.46 3.76 4.44
C ASP A 51 -13.55 2.80 3.94
N ALA A 52 -13.40 2.26 2.72
CA ALA A 52 -14.39 1.37 2.11
C ALA A 52 -14.30 -0.09 2.60
N THR A 53 -13.09 -0.56 2.95
CA THR A 53 -12.88 -1.98 3.29
C THR A 53 -12.88 -2.27 4.79
N GLY A 54 -12.49 -1.30 5.61
CA GLY A 54 -12.38 -1.50 7.06
C GLY A 54 -11.36 -2.56 7.48
N CYS A 55 -10.38 -2.89 6.62
CA CYS A 55 -9.34 -3.85 6.97
C CYS A 55 -8.40 -3.31 8.06
N ASP A 56 -7.98 -4.18 8.98
CA ASP A 56 -7.05 -3.83 10.07
C ASP A 56 -5.63 -3.54 9.59
N GLU A 57 -5.18 -4.27 8.56
CA GLU A 57 -3.80 -4.21 8.07
C GLU A 57 -3.75 -4.15 6.54
N TYR A 58 -2.85 -3.31 6.02
CA TYR A 58 -2.56 -3.16 4.60
C TYR A 58 -1.11 -3.56 4.35
N VAL A 59 -0.92 -4.57 3.50
CA VAL A 59 0.36 -5.24 3.32
C VAL A 59 0.79 -5.10 1.87
N PHE A 60 2.01 -4.59 1.65
CA PHE A 60 2.64 -4.61 0.35
C PHE A 60 3.42 -5.91 0.15
N ASP A 61 3.14 -6.66 -0.93
CA ASP A 61 3.90 -7.85 -1.32
C ASP A 61 4.92 -7.48 -2.41
N TRP A 62 6.21 -7.61 -2.08
CA TRP A 62 7.32 -7.30 -2.97
C TRP A 62 7.52 -8.33 -4.10
N ASP A 63 7.01 -9.55 -3.92
CA ASP A 63 7.13 -10.63 -4.92
C ASP A 63 5.91 -10.68 -5.86
N ALA A 64 4.92 -9.81 -5.65
CA ALA A 64 3.72 -9.78 -6.48
C ALA A 64 4.01 -9.15 -7.86
N ASN A 65 3.78 -9.92 -8.92
CA ASN A 65 4.11 -9.55 -10.31
C ASN A 65 3.03 -8.72 -11.03
N PHE A 66 2.17 -7.99 -10.31
CA PHE A 66 1.11 -7.17 -10.90
C PHE A 66 1.47 -5.68 -10.89
N THR A 67 1.17 -4.99 -11.99
CA THR A 67 1.57 -3.58 -12.19
C THR A 67 0.79 -2.60 -11.28
N ILE A 68 -0.47 -2.93 -10.93
CA ILE A 68 -1.35 -2.25 -9.97
C ILE A 68 -2.48 -3.23 -9.57
N GLY A 69 -2.83 -3.30 -8.29
CA GLY A 69 -3.99 -4.09 -7.82
C GLY A 69 -4.13 -4.11 -6.29
N PHE A 70 -5.31 -4.52 -5.81
CA PHE A 70 -5.53 -4.84 -4.40
C PHE A 70 -6.23 -6.20 -4.28
N LEU A 71 -5.80 -7.03 -3.32
CA LEU A 71 -6.38 -8.35 -3.07
C LEU A 71 -7.09 -8.35 -1.71
N LEU A 72 -8.41 -8.51 -1.72
CA LEU A 72 -9.25 -8.55 -0.51
C LEU A 72 -9.35 -9.94 0.14
N GLY A 73 -8.73 -10.96 -0.46
CA GLY A 73 -8.70 -12.30 0.11
C GLY A 73 -7.89 -13.28 -0.74
N LEU A 74 -7.07 -14.08 -0.07
CA LEU A 74 -6.55 -15.34 -0.59
C LEU A 74 -7.58 -16.41 -0.22
N LYS A 75 -8.23 -17.02 -1.21
CA LYS A 75 -8.95 -18.28 -0.99
C LYS A 75 -7.94 -19.42 -0.98
#